data_AF-A0A8J4Y828-F1
#
_entry.id   AF-A0A8J4Y828-F1
#
_cell.length_a   1.000
_cell.length_b   1.000
_cell.length_c   1.000
_cell.angle_alpha   90.00
_cell.angle_beta   90.00
_cell.angle_gamma   90.00
#
_symmetry.space_group_name_H-M   'P 1'
#
loop_
_entity.id
_entity.type
_entity.pdbx_description
1 polymer ?
#
loop_
_entity_poly.entity_id
_entity_poly.type
_entity_poly.pdbx_seq_one_letter_code
_entity_poly.pdbx_strand_id
1 'polypeptide(L)'
;MQAMVCKDRIGWRDMARRILIFSTDAKFHHAGDGRLAGVVLPNDEQCHLDGKGEYTAFDKYDYPSIGQINKVAKDTNINIIFAVLAYTDLYEELSKHIETSSFGKLKNGSLNVVDLIKDQYNSISSSVALTDNSTSDVAIKYRSSCKGDGPLQEVKKCEKISEKDVVTFELEITAKNCPASGESSIVAVKTLEDTVILDIDFLCSCNCPQTVGPVPCKNGGALVCGVCECAEGYSGEKCDCGDGDDGSYGPSEDQDANCKASEQDTKHCSGRGTCKCGMCQCHHEEVTGSYCECNRRKCKGPKGVLCSGHGRCDCEKCLCDEGYSGDHCNCDDRACRQKETDKECSGRGECNCGKCDCSKQENATYTGEYCERCLSCGTGQCNKFKDCVQCEHFGIGPRQHDCNSCETTESVESLDEYLINSKGFRLCTIEDAEDCLVNFTYRYVEATRLDQVFVQTGRQCPEAAPILSIVFGLIGAIVGIGVLTLIIWKFVTSIHDQREYAKFEQERAGATFNAEENPLYTPASTTTQNPMFENQLAN
;
A
#
# COMPACT_ATOMS: atom_id res chain seq x y z
N MET A 1 -34.72 6.45 3.47
CA MET A 1 -35.09 5.42 4.46
C MET A 1 -36.46 4.81 4.18
N GLN A 2 -37.55 5.56 4.33
CA GLN A 2 -38.92 5.01 4.22
C GLN A 2 -39.21 4.23 2.93
N ALA A 3 -38.76 4.75 1.77
CA ALA A 3 -38.91 4.04 0.49
C ALA A 3 -38.20 2.67 0.43
N MET A 4 -37.21 2.42 1.29
CA MET A 4 -36.49 1.14 1.35
C MET A 4 -37.15 0.14 2.30
N VAL A 5 -37.59 0.61 3.47
CA VAL A 5 -38.14 -0.25 4.54
C VAL A 5 -39.63 -0.56 4.35
N CYS A 6 -40.38 0.33 3.69
CA CYS A 6 -41.81 0.17 3.48
C CYS A 6 -42.13 -0.69 2.23
N LYS A 7 -41.63 -1.93 2.21
CA LYS A 7 -41.73 -2.85 1.06
C LYS A 7 -43.14 -2.95 0.48
N ASP A 8 -44.13 -3.19 1.32
CA ASP A 8 -45.52 -3.42 0.88
C ASP A 8 -46.21 -2.14 0.40
N ARG A 9 -45.88 -0.98 0.99
CA ARG A 9 -46.45 0.32 0.59
C ARG A 9 -45.89 0.79 -0.74
N ILE A 10 -44.60 0.58 -0.96
CA ILE A 10 -43.92 0.93 -2.22
C ILE A 10 -44.20 -0.10 -3.31
N GLY A 11 -44.43 -1.37 -2.93
CA GLY A 11 -44.70 -2.46 -3.87
C GLY A 11 -43.44 -3.09 -4.45
N TRP A 12 -42.36 -3.19 -3.67
CA TRP A 12 -41.13 -3.85 -4.11
C TRP A 12 -41.36 -5.34 -4.34
N ARG A 13 -41.17 -5.79 -5.59
CA ARG A 13 -41.21 -7.21 -5.96
C ARG A 13 -40.04 -7.97 -5.34
N ASP A 14 -40.27 -9.25 -5.04
CA ASP A 14 -39.26 -10.13 -4.43
C ASP A 14 -38.14 -10.50 -5.40
N MET A 15 -38.49 -10.86 -6.63
CA MET A 15 -37.53 -11.24 -7.67
C MET A 15 -37.42 -10.12 -8.72
N ALA A 16 -36.84 -8.99 -8.32
CA ALA A 16 -36.57 -7.87 -9.22
C ALA A 16 -35.38 -7.03 -8.74
N ARG A 17 -34.65 -6.44 -9.70
CA ARG A 17 -33.71 -5.35 -9.43
C ARG A 17 -34.47 -4.17 -8.85
N ARG A 18 -34.11 -3.75 -7.64
CA ARG A 18 -34.73 -2.60 -6.97
C ARG A 18 -33.81 -1.40 -7.12
N ILE A 19 -34.31 -0.36 -7.78
CA ILE A 19 -33.55 0.86 -8.07
C ILE A 19 -34.33 2.04 -7.51
N LEU A 20 -33.69 2.76 -6.59
CA LEU A 20 -34.22 3.97 -5.99
C LEU A 20 -33.51 5.17 -6.58
N ILE A 21 -34.23 5.98 -7.35
CA ILE A 21 -33.69 7.22 -7.92
C ILE A 21 -33.91 8.35 -6.91
N PHE A 22 -32.82 8.93 -6.42
CA PHE A 22 -32.85 10.10 -5.55
C PHE A 22 -32.46 11.32 -6.37
N SER A 23 -33.40 12.26 -6.54
CA SER A 23 -33.19 13.47 -7.33
C SER A 23 -33.29 14.72 -6.47
N THR A 24 -32.29 15.60 -6.55
CA THR A 24 -32.26 16.87 -5.78
C THR A 24 -31.32 17.91 -6.39
N ASP A 25 -31.53 19.17 -6.03
CA ASP A 25 -30.68 20.33 -6.31
C ASP A 25 -30.10 20.96 -5.02
N ALA A 26 -30.35 20.36 -3.85
CA ALA A 26 -29.95 20.88 -2.55
C ALA A 26 -29.11 19.89 -1.72
N LYS A 27 -28.51 20.38 -0.63
CA LYS A 27 -27.86 19.55 0.41
C LYS A 27 -28.92 18.76 1.20
N PHE A 28 -28.50 17.68 1.86
CA PHE A 28 -29.36 16.85 2.71
C PHE A 28 -29.03 17.04 4.20
N HIS A 29 -30.02 16.75 5.04
CA HIS A 29 -29.84 16.61 6.49
C HIS A 29 -29.55 15.15 6.87
N HIS A 30 -28.78 14.95 7.94
CA HIS A 30 -28.36 13.64 8.42
C HIS A 30 -28.43 13.56 9.94
N ALA A 31 -28.25 12.35 10.48
CA ALA A 31 -28.31 12.10 11.92
C ALA A 31 -27.50 13.14 12.72
N GLY A 32 -28.14 13.72 13.73
CA GLY A 32 -27.61 14.83 14.54
C GLY A 32 -28.28 16.17 14.23
N ASP A 33 -28.73 16.40 12.99
CA ASP A 33 -29.33 17.67 12.58
C ASP A 33 -30.70 17.90 13.25
N GLY A 34 -31.47 16.84 13.51
CA GLY A 34 -32.78 16.92 14.16
C GLY A 34 -32.72 17.46 15.60
N ARG A 35 -31.54 17.43 16.23
CA ARG A 35 -31.30 18.01 17.56
C ARG A 35 -31.69 19.49 17.63
N LEU A 36 -31.50 20.24 16.53
CA LEU A 36 -31.90 21.66 16.46
C LEU A 36 -33.42 21.85 16.52
N ALA A 37 -34.19 20.86 16.08
CA ALA A 37 -35.65 20.84 16.11
C ALA A 37 -36.22 20.14 17.36
N GLY A 38 -35.38 19.73 18.31
CA GLY A 38 -35.80 18.97 19.50
C GLY A 38 -36.06 17.48 19.25
N VAL A 39 -35.74 16.98 18.05
CA VAL A 39 -35.88 15.56 17.67
C VAL A 39 -34.57 14.84 17.95
N VAL A 40 -34.51 14.11 19.06
CA VAL A 40 -33.26 13.51 19.58
C VAL A 40 -33.23 11.99 19.54
N LEU A 41 -34.33 11.33 19.18
CA LEU A 41 -34.38 9.88 19.08
C LEU A 41 -33.75 9.45 17.74
N PRO A 42 -32.78 8.53 17.73
CA PRO A 42 -32.22 8.01 16.49
C PRO A 42 -33.29 7.35 15.61
N ASN A 43 -33.06 7.36 14.30
CA ASN A 43 -33.92 6.66 13.35
C ASN A 43 -33.99 5.16 13.68
N ASP A 44 -35.20 4.58 13.70
CA ASP A 44 -35.42 3.19 14.11
C ASP A 44 -35.37 2.18 12.94
N GLU A 45 -35.10 2.64 11.71
CA GLU A 45 -35.02 1.81 10.50
C GLU A 45 -36.34 1.06 10.19
N GLN A 46 -37.48 1.51 10.73
CA GLN A 46 -38.79 0.90 10.51
C GLN A 46 -39.68 1.74 9.57
N CYS A 47 -40.72 1.09 9.05
CA CYS A 47 -41.71 1.73 8.19
C CYS A 47 -42.74 2.52 9.02
N HIS A 48 -42.88 3.81 8.71
CA HIS A 48 -43.84 4.74 9.34
C HIS A 48 -44.58 5.57 8.27
N LEU A 49 -44.94 4.93 7.15
CA LEU A 49 -45.83 5.54 6.16
C LEU A 49 -47.29 5.22 6.51
N ASP A 50 -48.14 6.24 6.47
CA ASP A 50 -49.57 6.09 6.70
C ASP A 50 -50.31 5.46 5.49
N GLY A 51 -51.64 5.42 5.56
CA GLY A 51 -52.48 4.90 4.48
C GLY A 51 -52.45 5.73 3.19
N LYS A 52 -51.97 6.97 3.23
CA LYS A 52 -51.80 7.87 2.08
C LYS A 52 -50.36 7.90 1.57
N GLY A 53 -49.43 7.23 2.25
CA GLY A 53 -48.00 7.22 1.91
C GLY A 53 -47.23 8.41 2.47
N GLU A 54 -47.77 9.13 3.46
CA GLU A 54 -47.09 10.21 4.16
C GLU A 54 -46.27 9.66 5.34
N TYR A 55 -45.07 10.20 5.54
CA TYR A 55 -44.22 9.84 6.68
C TYR A 55 -44.72 10.52 7.95
N THR A 56 -45.13 9.74 8.95
CA THR A 56 -45.78 10.27 10.17
C THR A 56 -44.87 10.42 11.37
N ALA A 57 -43.63 9.93 11.31
CA ALA A 57 -42.72 9.93 12.46
C ALA A 57 -41.61 11.00 12.35
N PHE A 58 -41.86 12.08 11.61
CA PHE A 58 -40.89 13.15 11.32
C PHE A 58 -40.53 14.01 12.54
N ASP A 59 -41.41 14.09 13.53
CA ASP A 59 -41.22 14.80 14.80
C ASP A 59 -40.73 13.89 15.93
N LYS A 60 -40.75 12.57 15.70
CA LYS A 60 -40.36 11.56 16.67
C LYS A 60 -38.91 11.12 16.49
N TYR A 61 -38.49 10.83 15.26
CA TYR A 61 -37.17 10.29 14.97
C TYR A 61 -36.33 11.23 14.10
N ASP A 62 -35.06 11.33 14.44
CA ASP A 62 -34.05 12.10 13.71
C ASP A 62 -33.81 11.49 12.30
N TYR A 63 -33.11 12.26 11.47
CA TYR A 63 -32.64 11.82 10.17
C TYR A 63 -31.78 10.55 10.33
N PRO A 64 -31.85 9.61 9.37
CA PRO A 64 -31.01 8.43 9.38
C PRO A 64 -29.54 8.79 9.19
N SER A 65 -28.63 8.03 9.80
CA SER A 65 -27.21 8.17 9.51
C SER A 65 -26.86 7.52 8.16
N ILE A 66 -25.72 7.92 7.57
CA ILE A 66 -25.22 7.30 6.32
C ILE A 66 -25.02 5.79 6.52
N GLY A 67 -24.53 5.37 7.68
CA GLY A 67 -24.37 3.94 8.02
C GLY A 67 -25.69 3.18 8.05
N GLN A 68 -26.77 3.79 8.58
CA GLN A 68 -28.10 3.19 8.58
C GLN A 68 -28.66 3.07 7.17
N ILE A 69 -28.46 4.08 6.32
CA ILE A 69 -28.86 4.03 4.90
C ILE A 69 -28.12 2.90 4.18
N ASN A 70 -26.80 2.79 4.37
CA ASN A 70 -25.99 1.76 3.73
C ASN A 70 -26.42 0.34 4.17
N LYS A 71 -26.62 0.14 5.48
CA LYS A 71 -27.11 -1.13 6.04
C LYS A 71 -28.45 -1.51 5.43
N VAL A 72 -29.45 -0.63 5.50
CA VAL A 72 -30.80 -0.93 5.00
C VAL A 72 -30.81 -1.13 3.48
N ALA A 73 -30.05 -0.35 2.71
CA ALA A 73 -29.96 -0.52 1.27
C ALA A 73 -29.39 -1.90 0.90
N LYS A 74 -28.39 -2.38 1.65
CA LYS A 74 -27.82 -3.72 1.52
C LYS A 74 -28.81 -4.83 1.91
N ASP A 75 -29.42 -4.73 3.08
CA ASP A 75 -30.37 -5.73 3.59
C ASP A 75 -31.61 -5.86 2.68
N THR A 76 -32.01 -4.77 2.04
CA THR A 76 -33.17 -4.73 1.14
C THR A 76 -32.82 -4.94 -0.34
N ASN A 77 -31.54 -5.11 -0.68
CA ASN A 77 -31.01 -5.21 -2.05
C ASN A 77 -31.48 -4.06 -2.96
N ILE A 78 -31.48 -2.83 -2.43
CA ILE A 78 -31.85 -1.61 -3.16
C ILE A 78 -30.60 -0.87 -3.60
N ASN A 79 -30.54 -0.57 -4.90
CA ASN A 79 -29.49 0.26 -5.49
C ASN A 79 -29.97 1.72 -5.56
N ILE A 80 -29.23 2.63 -4.95
CA ILE A 80 -29.58 4.06 -4.91
C ILE A 80 -28.83 4.79 -6.03
N ILE A 81 -29.54 5.56 -6.84
CA ILE A 81 -28.95 6.42 -7.86
C ILE A 81 -29.14 7.87 -7.44
N PHE A 82 -28.04 8.56 -7.09
CA PHE A 82 -28.04 9.99 -6.81
C PHE A 82 -27.98 10.78 -8.12
N ALA A 83 -29.14 11.23 -8.59
CA ALA A 83 -29.29 12.06 -9.78
C ALA A 83 -29.40 13.54 -9.35
N VAL A 84 -28.30 14.29 -9.33
CA VAL A 84 -28.29 15.64 -8.72
C VAL A 84 -27.91 16.75 -9.70
N LEU A 85 -28.55 17.91 -9.55
CA LEU A 85 -28.32 19.10 -10.37
C LEU A 85 -27.18 19.98 -9.84
N ALA A 86 -27.03 20.05 -8.51
CA ALA A 86 -26.04 20.87 -7.81
C ALA A 86 -25.41 20.09 -6.64
N TYR A 87 -24.34 20.65 -6.05
CA TYR A 87 -23.56 20.00 -4.99
C TYR A 87 -23.04 18.62 -5.42
N THR A 88 -22.56 18.50 -6.66
CA THR A 88 -22.14 17.23 -7.28
C THR A 88 -21.12 16.49 -6.43
N ASP A 89 -20.11 17.21 -5.94
CA ASP A 89 -18.98 16.63 -5.24
C ASP A 89 -19.41 15.98 -3.91
N LEU A 90 -20.39 16.59 -3.22
CA LEU A 90 -20.98 16.07 -1.99
C LEU A 90 -21.68 14.71 -2.23
N TYR A 91 -22.49 14.63 -3.28
CA TYR A 91 -23.25 13.40 -3.58
C TYR A 91 -22.37 12.33 -4.24
N GLU A 92 -21.33 12.73 -4.97
CA GLU A 92 -20.31 11.82 -5.46
C GLU A 92 -19.54 11.19 -4.30
N GLU A 93 -19.11 11.98 -3.31
CA GLU A 93 -18.45 11.48 -2.11
C GLU A 93 -19.38 10.61 -1.25
N LEU A 94 -20.65 11.01 -1.09
CA LEU A 94 -21.66 10.21 -0.40
C LEU A 94 -21.83 8.84 -1.06
N SER A 95 -21.83 8.79 -2.39
CA SER A 95 -21.98 7.52 -3.11
C SER A 95 -20.84 6.53 -2.84
N LYS A 96 -19.64 7.03 -2.54
CA LYS A 96 -18.47 6.20 -2.18
C LYS A 96 -18.63 5.55 -0.79
N HIS A 97 -19.46 6.11 0.08
CA HIS A 97 -19.72 5.60 1.43
C HIS A 97 -20.91 4.63 1.51
N ILE A 98 -21.69 4.51 0.43
CA ILE A 98 -22.85 3.61 0.33
C ILE A 98 -22.57 2.58 -0.76
N GLU A 99 -22.35 1.33 -0.36
CA GLU A 99 -21.85 0.25 -1.23
C GLU A 99 -22.79 -0.01 -2.42
N THR A 100 -24.11 0.09 -2.21
CA THR A 100 -25.14 -0.11 -3.24
C THR A 100 -25.62 1.21 -3.82
N SER A 101 -24.71 2.15 -4.11
CA SER A 101 -25.11 3.44 -4.70
C SER A 101 -24.25 3.87 -5.88
N SER A 102 -24.80 4.79 -6.66
CA SER A 102 -24.14 5.41 -7.81
C SER A 102 -24.50 6.89 -7.89
N PHE A 103 -23.65 7.64 -8.59
CA PHE A 103 -23.80 9.08 -8.77
C PHE A 103 -23.97 9.44 -10.24
N GLY A 104 -24.82 10.44 -10.49
CA GLY A 104 -25.07 10.97 -11.82
C GLY A 104 -25.42 12.44 -11.83
N LYS A 105 -24.70 13.22 -12.64
CA LYS A 105 -24.96 14.65 -12.79
C LYS A 105 -26.16 14.90 -13.73
N LEU A 106 -27.18 15.56 -13.22
CA LEU A 106 -28.30 16.04 -14.02
C LEU A 106 -27.94 17.35 -14.73
N LYS A 107 -28.35 17.47 -15.99
CA LYS A 107 -28.33 18.71 -16.76
C LYS A 107 -29.55 19.55 -16.41
N ASN A 108 -29.46 20.86 -16.61
CA ASN A 108 -30.54 21.79 -16.34
C ASN A 108 -31.85 21.37 -17.06
N GLY A 109 -32.96 21.32 -16.32
CA GLY A 109 -34.24 20.78 -16.81
C GLY A 109 -34.38 19.24 -16.77
N SER A 110 -33.44 18.52 -16.14
CA SER A 110 -33.46 17.05 -15.98
C SER A 110 -33.54 16.27 -17.30
N LEU A 111 -33.14 16.88 -18.41
CA LEU A 111 -33.30 16.35 -19.76
C LEU A 111 -32.53 15.04 -20.01
N ASN A 112 -31.48 14.76 -19.22
CA ASN A 112 -30.64 13.56 -19.33
C ASN A 112 -30.94 12.49 -18.27
N VAL A 113 -32.01 12.64 -17.48
CA VAL A 113 -32.33 11.68 -16.40
C VAL A 113 -32.53 10.26 -16.95
N VAL A 114 -33.15 10.12 -18.13
CA VAL A 114 -33.40 8.82 -18.76
C VAL A 114 -32.10 8.14 -19.16
N ASP A 115 -31.18 8.87 -19.80
CA ASP A 115 -29.89 8.31 -20.23
C ASP A 115 -29.02 7.97 -19.02
N LEU A 116 -29.04 8.82 -17.98
CA LEU A 116 -28.34 8.55 -16.74
C LEU A 116 -28.86 7.27 -16.05
N ILE A 117 -30.17 7.07 -15.99
CA ILE A 117 -30.76 5.85 -15.41
C ILE A 117 -30.36 4.64 -16.25
N LYS A 118 -30.36 4.73 -17.59
CA LYS A 118 -29.91 3.64 -18.45
C LYS A 118 -28.45 3.29 -18.22
N ASP A 119 -27.57 4.28 -18.15
CA ASP A 119 -26.14 4.07 -17.95
C ASP A 119 -25.86 3.43 -16.58
N GLN A 120 -26.53 3.90 -15.53
CA GLN A 120 -26.40 3.34 -14.19
C GLN A 120 -27.05 1.96 -14.08
N TYR A 121 -28.20 1.74 -14.72
CA TYR A 121 -28.82 0.42 -14.83
C TYR A 121 -27.87 -0.56 -15.51
N ASN A 122 -27.28 -0.18 -16.64
CA ASN A 122 -26.32 -1.01 -17.38
C ASN A 122 -25.06 -1.29 -16.55
N SER A 123 -24.59 -0.30 -15.78
CA SER A 123 -23.46 -0.49 -14.86
C SER A 123 -23.77 -1.53 -13.79
N ILE A 124 -24.96 -1.46 -13.17
CA ILE A 124 -25.40 -2.40 -12.13
C ILE A 124 -25.71 -3.79 -12.73
N SER A 125 -26.35 -3.84 -13.90
CA SER A 125 -26.65 -5.08 -14.63
C SER A 125 -25.42 -5.77 -15.17
N SER A 126 -24.30 -5.06 -15.27
CA SER A 126 -23.04 -5.64 -15.70
C SER A 126 -22.30 -6.45 -14.63
N SER A 127 -22.92 -6.72 -13.47
CA SER A 127 -22.31 -7.56 -12.45
C SER A 127 -23.21 -8.72 -12.03
N VAL A 128 -22.59 -9.89 -11.86
CA VAL A 128 -23.23 -11.12 -11.39
C VAL A 128 -22.40 -11.64 -10.21
N ALA A 129 -23.04 -11.86 -9.07
CA ALA A 129 -22.42 -12.37 -7.86
C ALA A 129 -23.23 -13.53 -7.29
N LEU A 130 -22.55 -14.53 -6.75
CA LEU A 130 -23.16 -15.64 -6.01
C LEU A 130 -23.12 -15.40 -4.51
N THR A 131 -24.17 -15.86 -3.83
CA THR A 131 -24.29 -15.93 -2.37
C THR A 131 -24.81 -17.29 -1.97
N ASP A 132 -24.50 -17.76 -0.78
CA ASP A 132 -24.98 -19.05 -0.27
C ASP A 132 -25.30 -19.00 1.23
N ASN A 133 -26.03 -20.01 1.70
CA ASN A 133 -26.38 -20.20 3.11
C ASN A 133 -25.70 -21.44 3.72
N SER A 134 -24.51 -21.82 3.24
CA SER A 134 -23.79 -22.98 3.77
C SER A 134 -23.47 -22.84 5.27
N THR A 135 -23.46 -23.96 5.98
CA THR A 135 -23.15 -24.06 7.42
C THR A 135 -21.70 -24.50 7.64
N SER A 136 -21.26 -24.63 8.90
CA SER A 136 -19.90 -25.08 9.22
C SER A 136 -19.54 -26.48 8.69
N ASP A 137 -20.54 -27.30 8.38
CA ASP A 137 -20.35 -28.68 7.93
C ASP A 137 -20.06 -28.80 6.43
N VAL A 138 -20.38 -27.75 5.65
CA VAL A 138 -20.18 -27.69 4.20
C VAL A 138 -19.40 -26.44 3.84
N ALA A 139 -18.27 -26.59 3.14
CA ALA A 139 -17.55 -25.49 2.54
C ALA A 139 -17.73 -25.47 1.04
N ILE A 140 -18.02 -24.29 0.49
CA ILE A 140 -18.13 -24.07 -0.95
C ILE A 140 -17.00 -23.14 -1.39
N LYS A 141 -16.16 -23.62 -2.31
CA LYS A 141 -15.14 -22.83 -2.98
C LYS A 141 -15.62 -22.46 -4.37
N TYR A 142 -15.47 -21.19 -4.73
CA TYR A 142 -15.99 -20.63 -5.97
C TYR A 142 -14.86 -20.34 -6.95
N ARG A 143 -15.02 -20.81 -8.18
CA ARG A 143 -14.25 -20.37 -9.34
C ARG A 143 -15.20 -19.87 -10.41
N SER A 144 -14.79 -18.86 -11.17
CA SER A 144 -15.61 -18.35 -12.25
C SER A 144 -14.81 -17.97 -13.47
N SER A 145 -15.44 -18.13 -14.63
CA SER A 145 -15.01 -17.55 -15.90
C SER A 145 -16.04 -16.51 -16.32
N CYS A 146 -15.65 -15.23 -16.17
CA CYS A 146 -16.55 -14.10 -16.37
C CYS A 146 -16.79 -13.72 -17.84
N LYS A 147 -16.01 -14.26 -18.79
CA LYS A 147 -16.13 -13.96 -20.22
C LYS A 147 -15.86 -15.20 -21.07
N GLY A 148 -16.87 -16.06 -21.22
CA GLY A 148 -16.78 -17.27 -22.07
C GLY A 148 -15.75 -18.29 -21.60
N ASP A 149 -15.00 -18.90 -22.53
CA ASP A 149 -13.94 -19.90 -22.27
C ASP A 149 -12.63 -19.31 -21.68
N GLY A 150 -12.74 -18.22 -20.92
CA GLY A 150 -11.62 -17.67 -20.16
C GLY A 150 -11.12 -18.64 -19.07
N PRO A 151 -9.90 -18.41 -18.54
CA PRO A 151 -9.38 -19.20 -17.43
C PRO A 151 -10.25 -19.00 -16.18
N LEU A 152 -10.55 -20.10 -15.49
CA LEU A 152 -11.23 -20.07 -14.21
C LEU A 152 -10.39 -19.31 -13.19
N GLN A 153 -10.97 -18.27 -12.60
CA GLN A 153 -10.37 -17.50 -11.52
C GLN A 153 -11.10 -17.75 -10.21
N GLU A 154 -10.38 -17.73 -9.09
CA GLU A 154 -10.95 -17.92 -7.76
C GLU A 154 -11.69 -16.66 -7.28
N VAL A 155 -12.77 -16.31 -7.98
CA VAL A 155 -13.62 -15.15 -7.70
C VAL A 155 -15.08 -15.56 -7.74
N LYS A 156 -15.86 -15.06 -6.78
CA LYS A 156 -17.31 -15.31 -6.62
C LYS A 156 -18.22 -14.28 -7.30
N LYS A 157 -17.61 -13.28 -7.94
CA LYS A 157 -18.27 -12.14 -8.58
C LYS A 157 -17.59 -11.84 -9.90
N CYS A 158 -18.42 -11.60 -10.91
CA CYS A 158 -18.02 -11.14 -12.23
C CYS A 158 -18.56 -9.73 -12.48
N GLU A 159 -17.74 -8.89 -13.09
CA GLU A 159 -18.07 -7.48 -13.39
C GLU A 159 -17.86 -7.19 -14.88
N LYS A 160 -18.51 -6.14 -15.38
CA LYS A 160 -18.49 -5.73 -16.80
C LYS A 160 -19.01 -6.82 -17.75
N ILE A 161 -20.07 -7.49 -17.33
CA ILE A 161 -20.86 -8.47 -18.07
C ILE A 161 -21.87 -7.73 -18.95
N SER A 162 -22.03 -8.17 -20.19
CA SER A 162 -23.07 -7.69 -21.11
C SER A 162 -24.14 -8.77 -21.32
N GLU A 163 -25.30 -8.41 -21.85
CA GLU A 163 -26.43 -9.35 -22.07
C GLU A 163 -26.09 -10.58 -22.94
N LYS A 164 -24.97 -10.54 -23.69
CA LYS A 164 -24.50 -11.63 -24.54
C LYS A 164 -23.39 -12.48 -23.91
N ASP A 165 -22.86 -12.05 -22.78
CA ASP A 165 -21.77 -12.73 -22.12
C ASP A 165 -22.30 -13.90 -21.30
N VAL A 166 -21.69 -15.07 -21.49
CA VAL A 166 -21.96 -16.25 -20.67
C VAL A 166 -20.91 -16.28 -19.57
N VAL A 167 -21.40 -16.32 -18.32
CA VAL A 167 -20.57 -16.48 -17.13
C VAL A 167 -20.73 -17.91 -16.62
N THR A 168 -19.61 -18.61 -16.44
CA THR A 168 -19.60 -19.96 -15.89
C THR A 168 -19.05 -19.90 -14.47
N PHE A 169 -19.81 -20.43 -13.51
CA PHE A 169 -19.35 -20.63 -12.14
C PHE A 169 -19.12 -22.13 -11.89
N GLU A 170 -17.94 -22.46 -11.37
CA GLU A 170 -17.58 -23.79 -10.89
C GLU A 170 -17.57 -23.76 -9.36
N LEU A 171 -18.35 -24.65 -8.76
CA LEU A 171 -18.49 -24.78 -7.33
C LEU A 171 -17.80 -26.08 -6.88
N GLU A 172 -16.79 -25.95 -6.04
CA GLU A 172 -16.13 -27.07 -5.38
C GLU A 172 -16.73 -27.22 -3.97
N ILE A 173 -17.50 -28.28 -3.77
CA ILE A 173 -18.25 -28.54 -2.54
C ILE A 173 -17.47 -29.55 -1.68
N THR A 174 -17.14 -29.17 -0.45
CA THR A 174 -16.39 -30.00 0.50
C THR A 174 -17.19 -30.21 1.77
N ALA A 175 -17.48 -31.47 2.12
CA ALA A 175 -18.01 -31.84 3.43
C ALA A 175 -16.88 -31.83 4.47
N LYS A 176 -17.00 -31.00 5.51
CA LYS A 176 -16.00 -30.85 6.57
C LYS A 176 -16.23 -31.82 7.72
N ASN A 177 -17.48 -31.96 8.14
CA ASN A 177 -17.88 -32.80 9.25
C ASN A 177 -19.12 -33.62 8.88
N CYS A 178 -19.29 -34.74 9.56
CA CYS A 178 -20.55 -35.48 9.56
C CYS A 178 -21.54 -34.82 10.53
N PRO A 179 -22.72 -34.37 10.06
CA PRO A 179 -23.72 -33.75 10.94
C PRO A 179 -24.21 -34.75 11.99
N ALA A 180 -24.30 -34.32 13.24
CA ALA A 180 -24.68 -35.16 14.37
C ALA A 180 -26.11 -35.74 14.27
N SER A 181 -26.99 -35.09 13.50
CA SER A 181 -28.36 -35.55 13.26
C SER A 181 -28.45 -36.65 12.19
N GLY A 182 -27.40 -36.87 11.40
CA GLY A 182 -27.42 -37.78 10.25
C GLY A 182 -28.36 -37.34 9.11
N GLU A 183 -28.87 -36.12 9.15
CA GLU A 183 -29.77 -35.56 8.14
C GLU A 183 -28.99 -34.94 6.97
N SER A 184 -29.62 -34.91 5.79
CA SER A 184 -29.09 -34.21 4.62
C SER A 184 -29.06 -32.69 4.85
N SER A 185 -28.14 -32.00 4.19
CA SER A 185 -28.03 -30.54 4.24
C SER A 185 -28.53 -29.92 2.94
N ILE A 186 -29.40 -28.93 3.06
CA ILE A 186 -29.92 -28.17 1.92
C ILE A 186 -29.20 -26.82 1.86
N VAL A 187 -28.35 -26.64 0.86
CA VAL A 187 -27.63 -25.38 0.63
C VAL A 187 -28.19 -24.71 -0.63
N ALA A 188 -28.68 -23.49 -0.48
CA ALA A 188 -29.17 -22.65 -1.56
C ALA A 188 -28.08 -21.67 -1.99
N VAL A 189 -27.56 -21.83 -3.21
CA VAL A 189 -26.68 -20.87 -3.87
C VAL A 189 -27.54 -19.97 -4.74
N LYS A 190 -27.47 -18.66 -4.52
CA LYS A 190 -28.36 -17.65 -5.10
C LYS A 190 -27.59 -16.62 -5.92
N THR A 191 -28.13 -16.28 -7.08
CA THR A 191 -27.90 -14.99 -7.76
C THR A 191 -29.06 -14.05 -7.44
N LEU A 192 -29.08 -12.88 -8.07
CA LEU A 192 -30.24 -11.97 -7.99
C LEU A 192 -31.50 -12.54 -8.66
N GLU A 193 -31.32 -13.39 -9.68
CA GLU A 193 -32.37 -13.81 -10.60
C GLU A 193 -32.74 -15.30 -10.42
N ASP A 194 -31.78 -16.13 -9.99
CA ASP A 194 -31.92 -17.58 -9.90
C ASP A 194 -31.38 -18.16 -8.59
N THR A 195 -31.82 -19.37 -8.26
CA THR A 195 -31.33 -20.15 -7.11
C THR A 195 -31.06 -21.58 -7.53
N VAL A 196 -29.89 -22.08 -7.17
CA VAL A 196 -29.51 -23.49 -7.26
C VAL A 196 -29.59 -24.09 -5.87
N ILE A 197 -30.36 -25.15 -5.73
CA ILE A 197 -30.51 -25.89 -4.46
C ILE A 197 -29.62 -27.13 -4.53
N LEU A 198 -28.69 -27.22 -3.60
CA LEU A 198 -27.82 -28.37 -3.38
C LEU A 198 -28.43 -29.21 -2.26
N ASP A 199 -28.83 -30.43 -2.59
CA ASP A 199 -29.25 -31.45 -1.61
C ASP A 199 -28.05 -32.37 -1.34
N ILE A 200 -27.50 -32.29 -0.14
CA ILE A 200 -26.21 -32.90 0.22
C ILE A 200 -26.44 -34.02 1.23
N ASP A 201 -26.26 -35.25 0.76
CA ASP A 201 -26.26 -36.46 1.59
C ASP A 201 -24.85 -36.79 2.09
N PHE A 202 -24.70 -36.90 3.42
CA PHE A 202 -23.42 -37.22 4.02
C PHE A 202 -23.23 -38.73 4.20
N LEU A 203 -22.21 -39.29 3.54
CA LEU A 203 -21.85 -40.70 3.66
C LEU A 203 -20.95 -40.92 4.89
N CYS A 204 -21.55 -40.92 6.07
CA CYS A 204 -20.84 -41.03 7.35
C CYS A 204 -20.68 -42.47 7.87
N SER A 205 -21.51 -43.39 7.39
CA SER A 205 -21.50 -44.80 7.80
C SER A 205 -20.90 -45.71 6.74
N CYS A 206 -20.20 -46.75 7.15
CA CYS A 206 -19.70 -47.80 6.26
C CYS A 206 -20.80 -48.81 5.93
N ASN A 207 -20.99 -49.12 4.65
CA ASN A 207 -21.94 -50.14 4.22
C ASN A 207 -21.26 -51.53 4.24
N CYS A 208 -21.08 -52.09 5.44
CA CYS A 208 -20.43 -53.39 5.62
C CYS A 208 -21.46 -54.52 5.52
N PRO A 209 -21.17 -55.62 4.79
CA PRO A 209 -22.04 -56.78 4.79
C PRO A 209 -22.17 -57.35 6.21
N GLN A 210 -23.41 -57.57 6.65
CA GLN A 210 -23.66 -58.30 7.89
C GLN A 210 -23.06 -59.70 7.75
N THR A 211 -22.07 -59.99 8.57
CA THR A 211 -21.38 -61.28 8.57
C THR A 211 -22.31 -62.31 9.22
N VAL A 212 -22.98 -63.10 8.39
CA VAL A 212 -23.83 -64.22 8.83
C VAL A 212 -22.92 -65.43 9.06
N GLY A 213 -22.42 -65.59 10.28
CA GLY A 213 -21.58 -66.71 10.71
C GLY A 213 -21.55 -66.84 12.24
N PRO A 214 -20.99 -67.93 12.81
CA PRO A 214 -20.87 -68.07 14.27
C PRO A 214 -20.06 -66.88 14.81
N VAL A 215 -20.73 -66.08 15.64
CA VAL A 215 -20.23 -64.79 16.13
C VAL A 215 -18.93 -65.02 16.93
N PRO A 216 -17.78 -64.44 16.53
CA PRO A 216 -16.54 -64.54 17.30
C PRO A 216 -16.54 -63.67 18.57
N CYS A 217 -17.56 -62.82 18.74
CA CYS A 217 -17.79 -62.00 19.92
C CYS A 217 -18.46 -62.83 21.01
N LYS A 218 -17.74 -63.07 22.11
CA LYS A 218 -18.25 -63.75 23.31
C LYS A 218 -19.19 -62.85 24.09
N ASN A 219 -19.89 -63.42 25.08
CA ASN A 219 -20.67 -62.70 26.09
C ASN A 219 -21.66 -61.62 25.58
N GLY A 220 -22.26 -61.82 24.39
CA GLY A 220 -23.37 -60.99 23.92
C GLY A 220 -23.00 -59.77 23.06
N GLY A 221 -21.76 -59.66 22.56
CA GLY A 221 -21.38 -58.62 21.59
C GLY A 221 -21.88 -58.87 20.15
N ALA A 222 -22.10 -57.80 19.39
CA ALA A 222 -22.46 -57.83 17.98
C ALA A 222 -21.23 -57.62 17.08
N LEU A 223 -21.13 -58.35 15.97
CA LEU A 223 -20.04 -58.13 15.00
C LEU A 223 -20.44 -57.02 14.01
N VAL A 224 -19.79 -55.87 14.11
CA VAL A 224 -20.05 -54.70 13.26
C VAL A 224 -18.81 -54.42 12.40
N CYS A 225 -18.96 -54.49 11.08
CA CYS A 225 -17.85 -54.28 10.13
C CYS A 225 -16.59 -55.14 10.40
N GLY A 226 -16.75 -56.34 10.97
CA GLY A 226 -15.63 -57.24 11.26
C GLY A 226 -14.96 -57.02 12.62
N VAL A 227 -15.48 -56.12 13.45
CA VAL A 227 -15.01 -55.87 14.84
C VAL A 227 -16.18 -56.09 15.81
N CYS A 228 -15.89 -56.59 17.01
CA CYS A 228 -16.92 -56.84 18.02
C CYS A 228 -17.31 -55.56 18.78
N GLU A 229 -18.58 -55.18 18.69
CA GLU A 229 -19.24 -54.20 19.55
C GLU A 229 -19.78 -54.92 20.78
N CYS A 230 -19.12 -54.76 21.92
CA CYS A 230 -19.43 -55.52 23.13
C CYS A 230 -20.67 -54.98 23.85
N ALA A 231 -21.43 -55.88 24.48
CA ALA A 231 -22.53 -55.51 25.37
C ALA A 231 -22.01 -54.74 26.59
N GLU A 232 -22.89 -53.95 27.21
CA GLU A 232 -22.58 -53.16 28.40
C GLU A 232 -21.95 -54.02 29.51
N GLY A 233 -20.81 -53.58 30.04
CA GLY A 233 -20.04 -54.33 31.04
C GLY A 233 -19.06 -55.36 30.46
N TYR A 234 -18.96 -55.52 29.14
CA TYR A 234 -17.97 -56.38 28.48
C TYR A 234 -17.04 -55.59 27.56
N SER A 235 -15.79 -56.02 27.42
CA SER A 235 -14.74 -55.37 26.61
C SER A 235 -13.75 -56.38 26.03
N GLY A 236 -12.86 -55.93 25.13
CA GLY A 236 -11.87 -56.77 24.44
C GLY A 236 -12.21 -57.00 22.96
N GLU A 237 -11.22 -57.38 22.15
CA GLU A 237 -11.38 -57.65 20.71
C GLU A 237 -12.49 -58.69 20.44
N LYS A 238 -12.74 -59.58 21.40
CA LYS A 238 -13.74 -60.66 21.34
C LYS A 238 -14.79 -60.57 22.45
N CYS A 239 -14.91 -59.44 23.16
CA CYS A 239 -15.86 -59.28 24.28
C CYS A 239 -15.71 -60.35 25.38
N ASP A 240 -14.49 -60.82 25.58
CA ASP A 240 -14.14 -61.90 26.49
C ASP A 240 -13.86 -61.43 27.93
N CYS A 241 -13.76 -60.12 28.14
CA CYS A 241 -13.58 -59.52 29.47
C CYS A 241 -14.90 -58.92 29.98
N GLY A 242 -15.30 -59.22 31.22
CA GLY A 242 -16.52 -58.69 31.86
C GLY A 242 -16.25 -57.97 33.19
N ASP A 243 -17.03 -56.95 33.51
CA ASP A 243 -16.92 -56.10 34.72
C ASP A 243 -17.58 -56.76 35.98
N GLY A 244 -17.79 -58.08 36.01
CA GLY A 244 -18.56 -58.78 37.05
C GLY A 244 -17.76 -59.21 38.29
N ASP A 245 -18.41 -59.14 39.47
CA ASP A 245 -17.90 -59.55 40.80
C ASP A 245 -17.60 -61.07 40.96
N ASP A 246 -17.93 -61.90 39.98
CA ASP A 246 -17.76 -63.36 40.03
C ASP A 246 -16.49 -63.83 39.30
N GLY A 247 -15.33 -63.26 39.64
CA GLY A 247 -13.99 -63.87 39.55
C GLY A 247 -13.54 -64.57 38.26
N SER A 248 -14.30 -64.49 37.18
CA SER A 248 -14.08 -65.24 35.94
C SER A 248 -13.39 -64.31 34.96
N TYR A 249 -12.05 -64.33 35.07
CA TYR A 249 -11.06 -63.44 34.45
C TYR A 249 -10.93 -62.05 35.08
N GLY A 250 -10.43 -62.01 36.33
CA GLY A 250 -9.67 -60.85 36.80
C GLY A 250 -8.40 -60.62 35.95
N PRO A 251 -7.82 -59.41 35.95
CA PRO A 251 -6.66 -59.07 35.12
C PRO A 251 -5.51 -60.00 35.49
N SER A 252 -5.08 -60.85 34.57
CA SER A 252 -3.76 -61.47 34.71
C SER A 252 -2.72 -60.35 34.67
N GLU A 253 -1.71 -60.36 35.55
CA GLU A 253 -0.61 -59.37 35.57
C GLU A 253 0.03 -59.14 34.18
N ASP A 254 -0.07 -60.13 33.29
CA ASP A 254 0.41 -60.08 31.90
C ASP A 254 -0.41 -59.15 30.96
N GLN A 255 -1.69 -58.88 31.25
CA GLN A 255 -2.56 -58.07 30.37
C GLN A 255 -2.45 -56.57 30.67
N ASP A 256 -2.16 -56.19 31.91
CA ASP A 256 -1.93 -54.78 32.28
C ASP A 256 -0.62 -54.24 31.69
N ALA A 257 0.32 -55.12 31.35
CA ALA A 257 1.53 -54.77 30.61
C ALA A 257 1.21 -54.14 29.24
N ASN A 258 0.13 -54.60 28.57
CA ASN A 258 -0.30 -54.08 27.27
C ASN A 258 -0.88 -52.66 27.33
N CYS A 259 -1.13 -52.12 28.53
CA CYS A 259 -1.59 -50.75 28.75
C CYS A 259 -0.45 -49.76 29.02
N LYS A 260 0.81 -50.17 28.86
CA LYS A 260 1.99 -49.30 28.92
C LYS A 260 2.47 -49.04 27.49
N ALA A 261 2.75 -47.77 27.17
CA ALA A 261 3.23 -47.41 25.84
C ALA A 261 4.68 -47.89 25.61
N SER A 262 5.47 -47.95 26.69
CA SER A 262 6.83 -48.51 26.70
C SER A 262 7.04 -49.38 27.96
N GLU A 263 7.94 -50.36 27.90
CA GLU A 263 8.34 -51.15 29.07
C GLU A 263 8.97 -50.30 30.20
N GLN A 264 9.43 -49.10 29.86
CA GLN A 264 9.99 -48.13 30.81
C GLN A 264 8.90 -47.33 31.54
N ASP A 265 7.64 -47.41 31.08
CA ASP A 265 6.54 -46.67 31.69
C ASP A 265 6.09 -47.34 32.99
N THR A 266 5.99 -46.52 34.03
CA THR A 266 5.52 -46.96 35.35
C THR A 266 4.01 -46.82 35.51
N LYS A 267 3.34 -46.10 34.62
CA LYS A 267 1.90 -45.81 34.68
C LYS A 267 1.18 -46.45 33.50
N HIS A 268 0.15 -47.24 33.80
CA HIS A 268 -0.78 -47.72 32.79
C HIS A 268 -1.60 -46.55 32.22
N CYS A 269 -1.88 -46.58 30.92
CA CYS A 269 -2.71 -45.59 30.21
C CYS A 269 -2.28 -44.15 30.47
N SER A 270 -0.96 -43.92 30.53
CA SER A 270 -0.36 -42.61 30.80
C SER A 270 -0.84 -41.95 32.12
N GLY A 271 -1.46 -42.73 33.02
CA GLY A 271 -2.13 -42.27 34.23
C GLY A 271 -3.37 -41.40 33.99
N ARG A 272 -3.93 -41.39 32.77
CA ARG A 272 -5.12 -40.60 32.37
C ARG A 272 -6.30 -41.49 31.96
N GLY A 273 -6.19 -42.79 32.22
CA GLY A 273 -7.21 -43.77 31.93
C GLY A 273 -7.09 -44.97 32.86
N THR A 274 -8.07 -45.85 32.78
CA THR A 274 -8.08 -47.13 33.47
C THR A 274 -7.74 -48.21 32.44
N CYS A 275 -6.79 -49.09 32.77
CA CYS A 275 -6.55 -50.28 31.95
C CYS A 275 -7.68 -51.28 32.19
N LYS A 276 -8.38 -51.66 31.12
CA LYS A 276 -9.38 -52.72 31.14
C LYS A 276 -9.06 -53.69 30.00
N CYS A 277 -8.81 -54.95 30.33
CA CYS A 277 -8.59 -56.01 29.34
C CYS A 277 -7.43 -55.70 28.36
N GLY A 278 -6.32 -55.12 28.85
CA GLY A 278 -5.17 -54.75 28.01
C GLY A 278 -5.39 -53.56 27.08
N MET A 279 -6.51 -52.84 27.20
CA MET A 279 -6.79 -51.60 26.49
C MET A 279 -7.03 -50.44 27.46
N CYS A 280 -6.70 -49.23 27.04
CA CYS A 280 -6.86 -48.04 27.87
C CYS A 280 -8.20 -47.36 27.65
N GLN A 281 -8.98 -47.23 28.72
CA GLN A 281 -10.19 -46.42 28.75
C GLN A 281 -9.89 -45.06 29.37
N CYS A 282 -9.87 -44.01 28.55
CA CYS A 282 -9.51 -42.67 28.99
C CYS A 282 -10.61 -42.05 29.86
N HIS A 283 -10.24 -41.35 30.95
CA HIS A 283 -11.21 -40.79 31.90
C HIS A 283 -12.00 -39.59 31.36
N HIS A 284 -11.50 -38.93 30.32
CA HIS A 284 -12.12 -37.77 29.70
C HIS A 284 -12.14 -37.91 28.18
N GLU A 285 -13.24 -37.49 27.55
CA GLU A 285 -13.42 -37.52 26.08
C GLU A 285 -12.36 -36.71 25.31
N GLU A 286 -11.78 -35.70 25.96
CA GLU A 286 -10.73 -34.86 25.36
C GLU A 286 -9.33 -35.50 25.44
N VAL A 287 -9.21 -36.62 26.14
CA VAL A 287 -7.99 -37.43 26.19
C VAL A 287 -8.16 -38.60 25.24
N THR A 288 -7.26 -38.72 24.27
CA THR A 288 -7.32 -39.70 23.19
C THR A 288 -5.98 -40.43 23.04
N GLY A 289 -5.94 -41.45 22.20
CA GLY A 289 -4.76 -42.28 21.97
C GLY A 289 -4.88 -43.65 22.64
N SER A 290 -4.17 -44.64 22.10
CA SER A 290 -4.27 -46.04 22.54
C SER A 290 -3.84 -46.24 23.99
N TYR A 291 -3.07 -45.30 24.54
CA TYR A 291 -2.58 -45.27 25.92
C TYR A 291 -3.01 -43.99 26.65
N CYS A 292 -4.06 -43.30 26.19
CA CYS A 292 -4.55 -42.03 26.74
C CYS A 292 -3.48 -40.93 26.87
N GLU A 293 -2.52 -40.93 25.94
CA GLU A 293 -1.34 -40.07 25.94
C GLU A 293 -1.64 -38.66 25.44
N CYS A 294 -2.62 -38.48 24.55
CA CYS A 294 -2.92 -37.21 23.91
C CYS A 294 -4.02 -36.44 24.64
N ASN A 295 -3.80 -35.16 24.95
CA ASN A 295 -4.82 -34.27 25.52
C ASN A 295 -5.18 -33.12 24.56
N ARG A 296 -6.36 -33.22 23.94
CA ARG A 296 -6.86 -32.22 22.98
C ARG A 296 -7.17 -30.86 23.62
N ARG A 297 -7.33 -30.75 24.94
CA ARG A 297 -7.49 -29.45 25.63
C ARG A 297 -6.31 -28.53 25.40
N LYS A 298 -5.10 -29.07 25.28
CA LYS A 298 -3.88 -28.29 25.06
C LYS A 298 -3.85 -27.62 23.68
N CYS A 299 -4.67 -28.08 22.74
CA CYS A 299 -4.80 -27.46 21.43
C CYS A 299 -5.86 -26.34 21.40
N LYS A 300 -6.65 -26.14 22.45
CA LYS A 300 -7.70 -25.11 22.46
C LYS A 300 -7.07 -23.74 22.71
N GLY A 301 -7.34 -22.80 21.80
CA GLY A 301 -6.90 -21.42 21.94
C GLY A 301 -7.72 -20.65 23.00
N PRO A 302 -7.46 -19.34 23.18
CA PRO A 302 -8.09 -18.49 24.20
C PRO A 302 -9.62 -18.44 24.14
N LYS A 303 -10.19 -18.66 22.96
CA LYS A 303 -11.65 -18.70 22.71
C LYS A 303 -12.27 -20.09 22.86
N GLY A 304 -11.51 -21.08 23.32
CA GLY A 304 -11.97 -22.46 23.52
C GLY A 304 -12.10 -23.30 22.24
N VAL A 305 -11.79 -22.72 21.08
CA VAL A 305 -11.81 -23.40 19.77
C VAL A 305 -10.50 -24.15 19.55
N LEU A 306 -10.58 -25.39 19.07
CA LEU A 306 -9.43 -26.23 18.76
C LEU A 306 -8.59 -25.58 17.64
N CYS A 307 -7.30 -25.33 17.90
CA CYS A 307 -6.36 -24.67 16.99
C CYS A 307 -6.93 -23.39 16.35
N SER A 308 -7.74 -22.66 17.13
CA SER A 308 -8.44 -21.43 16.70
C SER A 308 -9.26 -21.55 15.41
N GLY A 309 -9.56 -22.77 14.95
CA GLY A 309 -10.26 -23.04 13.68
C GLY A 309 -9.38 -22.94 12.42
N HIS A 310 -8.05 -22.85 12.58
CA HIS A 310 -7.08 -22.64 11.50
C HIS A 310 -5.97 -23.70 11.52
N GLY A 311 -6.32 -24.93 11.88
CA GLY A 311 -5.40 -26.05 11.90
C GLY A 311 -6.01 -27.30 12.50
N ARG A 312 -5.24 -28.38 12.50
CA ARG A 312 -5.61 -29.66 13.12
C ARG A 312 -4.79 -29.91 14.38
N CYS A 313 -5.43 -30.44 15.43
CA CYS A 313 -4.73 -30.86 16.64
C CYS A 313 -4.12 -32.25 16.41
N ASP A 314 -2.80 -32.34 16.45
CA ASP A 314 -2.04 -33.58 16.44
C ASP A 314 -1.38 -33.77 17.81
N CYS A 315 -1.95 -34.70 18.59
CA CYS A 315 -1.52 -35.09 19.94
C CYS A 315 -0.87 -33.96 20.79
N GLU A 316 -1.71 -33.08 21.34
CA GLU A 316 -1.34 -31.91 22.18
C GLU A 316 -0.70 -30.71 21.44
N LYS A 317 -0.43 -30.81 20.13
CA LYS A 317 0.10 -29.70 19.31
C LYS A 317 -0.82 -29.34 18.16
N CYS A 318 -0.87 -28.05 17.80
CA CYS A 318 -1.59 -27.62 16.61
C CYS A 318 -0.69 -27.62 15.38
N LEU A 319 -1.15 -28.26 14.31
CA LEU A 319 -0.58 -28.15 12.97
C LEU A 319 -1.41 -27.12 12.21
N CYS A 320 -0.83 -25.93 12.01
CA CYS A 320 -1.53 -24.81 11.41
C CYS A 320 -1.71 -24.95 9.90
N ASP A 321 -2.81 -24.40 9.41
CA ASP A 321 -3.07 -24.26 7.99
C ASP A 321 -2.11 -23.24 7.36
N GLU A 322 -1.93 -23.29 6.05
CA GLU A 322 -1.03 -22.39 5.34
C GLU A 322 -1.40 -20.92 5.56
N GLY A 323 -0.41 -20.11 5.96
CA GLY A 323 -0.59 -18.70 6.28
C GLY A 323 -1.05 -18.41 7.72
N TYR A 324 -1.15 -19.42 8.58
CA TYR A 324 -1.39 -19.23 10.01
C TYR A 324 -0.23 -19.74 10.86
N SER A 325 -0.03 -19.11 12.02
CA SER A 325 1.04 -19.47 12.95
C SER A 325 0.63 -19.36 14.43
N GLY A 326 1.59 -19.68 15.30
CA GLY A 326 1.43 -19.70 16.75
C GLY A 326 1.01 -21.08 17.30
N ASP A 327 1.22 -21.28 18.61
CA ASP A 327 0.98 -22.57 19.30
C ASP A 327 -0.46 -23.08 19.18
N HIS A 328 -1.41 -22.17 18.93
CA HIS A 328 -2.83 -22.48 18.75
C HIS A 328 -3.38 -21.97 17.40
N CYS A 329 -2.53 -21.71 16.41
CA CYS A 329 -2.90 -21.22 15.07
C CYS A 329 -3.80 -19.96 15.09
N ASN A 330 -3.59 -19.09 16.06
CA ASN A 330 -4.39 -17.89 16.27
C ASN A 330 -3.87 -16.68 15.50
N CYS A 331 -2.70 -16.78 14.87
CA CYS A 331 -2.09 -15.69 14.12
C CYS A 331 -2.33 -15.85 12.63
N ASP A 332 -2.89 -14.82 12.00
CA ASP A 332 -3.12 -14.74 10.56
C ASP A 332 -1.97 -13.97 9.89
N ASP A 333 -1.01 -14.70 9.37
CA ASP A 333 0.22 -14.13 8.79
C ASP A 333 0.09 -13.89 7.29
N ARG A 334 -1.07 -14.19 6.69
CA ARG A 334 -1.35 -13.86 5.28
C ARG A 334 -1.30 -12.36 5.05
N ALA A 335 -1.60 -11.56 6.07
CA ALA A 335 -1.50 -10.11 6.05
C ALA A 335 -0.05 -9.59 5.92
N CYS A 336 0.98 -10.42 6.12
CA CYS A 336 2.39 -10.06 5.96
C CYS A 336 2.94 -10.31 4.54
N ARG A 337 2.11 -10.76 3.60
CA ARG A 337 2.52 -11.03 2.20
C ARG A 337 1.83 -10.06 1.25
N GLN A 338 2.63 -9.41 0.40
CA GLN A 338 2.11 -8.55 -0.66
C GLN A 338 1.71 -9.42 -1.86
N LYS A 339 0.57 -9.14 -2.49
CA LYS A 339 0.07 -9.94 -3.64
C LYS A 339 1.04 -10.05 -4.83
N GLU A 340 1.97 -9.10 -4.95
CA GLU A 340 2.94 -8.99 -6.05
C GLU A 340 4.29 -9.65 -5.73
N THR A 341 4.61 -9.81 -4.44
CA THR A 341 5.85 -10.45 -4.00
C THR A 341 5.49 -11.55 -3.02
N ASP A 342 5.67 -12.80 -3.44
CA ASP A 342 5.38 -14.00 -2.62
C ASP A 342 6.35 -14.18 -1.42
N LYS A 343 7.00 -13.10 -1.00
CA LYS A 343 7.95 -13.07 0.11
C LYS A 343 7.32 -12.35 1.29
N GLU A 344 7.26 -13.06 2.41
CA GLU A 344 6.83 -12.52 3.70
C GLU A 344 7.69 -11.33 4.10
N CYS A 345 7.05 -10.20 4.43
CA CYS A 345 7.70 -8.94 4.79
C CYS A 345 8.79 -8.52 3.81
N SER A 346 8.55 -8.75 2.50
CA SER A 346 9.51 -8.51 1.41
C SER A 346 10.87 -9.20 1.58
N GLY A 347 10.96 -10.22 2.44
CA GLY A 347 12.20 -10.88 2.86
C GLY A 347 13.14 -10.01 3.70
N ARG A 348 12.62 -8.93 4.31
CA ARG A 348 13.39 -7.89 5.01
C ARG A 348 12.90 -7.64 6.44
N GLY A 349 12.04 -8.51 6.94
CA GLY A 349 11.49 -8.49 8.29
C GLY A 349 10.96 -9.86 8.68
N GLU A 350 10.46 -9.96 9.90
CA GLU A 350 9.80 -11.15 10.44
C GLU A 350 8.31 -10.84 10.64
N CYS A 351 7.43 -11.76 10.25
CA CYS A 351 6.00 -11.56 10.47
C CYS A 351 5.64 -11.96 11.91
N ASN A 352 5.03 -11.02 12.64
CA ASN A 352 4.49 -11.24 13.96
C ASN A 352 2.97 -11.02 13.93
N CYS A 353 2.23 -12.13 13.75
CA CYS A 353 0.78 -12.17 13.86
C CYS A 353 0.06 -11.17 12.93
N GLY A 354 0.38 -11.24 11.63
CA GLY A 354 -0.17 -10.37 10.60
C GLY A 354 0.43 -8.96 10.53
N LYS A 355 1.52 -8.69 11.26
CA LYS A 355 2.28 -7.45 11.17
C LYS A 355 3.76 -7.71 10.94
N CYS A 356 4.35 -7.03 9.97
CA CYS A 356 5.78 -7.13 9.70
C CYS A 356 6.64 -6.31 10.66
N ASP A 357 7.58 -6.97 11.34
CA ASP A 357 8.65 -6.34 12.10
C ASP A 357 9.90 -6.21 11.22
N CYS A 358 10.12 -5.00 10.72
CA CYS A 358 11.18 -4.73 9.76
C CYS A 358 12.57 -4.73 10.39
N SER A 359 13.50 -5.44 9.74
CA SER A 359 14.87 -5.57 10.22
C SER A 359 15.67 -4.27 10.04
N LYS A 360 16.63 -4.06 10.95
CA LYS A 360 17.68 -3.05 10.84
C LYS A 360 18.99 -3.77 10.54
N GLN A 361 19.22 -4.11 9.28
CA GLN A 361 20.51 -4.69 8.86
C GLN A 361 21.53 -3.57 8.64
N GLU A 362 22.83 -3.89 8.80
CA GLU A 362 23.99 -3.03 9.14
C GLU A 362 24.21 -1.66 8.46
N ASN A 363 23.36 -1.22 7.51
CA ASN A 363 23.29 0.18 7.03
C ASN A 363 21.91 0.56 6.42
N ALA A 364 20.89 -0.30 6.56
CA ALA A 364 19.58 -0.19 5.93
C ALA A 364 18.46 -0.26 6.98
N THR A 365 17.71 0.83 7.15
CA THR A 365 16.46 0.80 7.92
C THR A 365 15.29 0.57 6.98
N TYR A 366 14.61 -0.57 7.11
CA TYR A 366 13.43 -0.90 6.34
C TYR A 366 12.15 -0.51 7.09
N THR A 367 11.16 -0.02 6.36
CA THR A 367 9.86 0.46 6.84
C THR A 367 8.78 0.17 5.80
N GLY A 368 7.52 0.45 6.12
CA GLY A 368 6.37 0.07 5.29
C GLY A 368 5.61 -1.12 5.87
N GLU A 369 4.42 -1.36 5.36
CA GLU A 369 3.51 -2.42 5.84
C GLU A 369 4.12 -3.81 5.61
N TYR A 370 4.90 -3.97 4.55
CA TYR A 370 5.57 -5.20 4.15
C TYR A 370 7.10 -5.05 4.18
N CYS A 371 7.66 -4.08 4.91
CA CYS A 371 9.09 -3.76 4.92
C CYS A 371 9.70 -3.47 3.55
N GLU A 372 8.89 -2.97 2.63
CA GLU A 372 9.23 -2.74 1.24
C GLU A 372 10.10 -1.48 1.04
N ARG A 373 10.08 -0.54 2.00
CA ARG A 373 10.72 0.78 1.87
C ARG A 373 12.03 0.84 2.62
N CYS A 374 13.11 1.22 1.94
CA CYS A 374 14.43 1.42 2.54
C CYS A 374 14.73 2.91 2.75
N LEU A 375 14.86 3.35 4.00
CA LEU A 375 15.10 4.77 4.34
C LEU A 375 16.54 5.22 4.06
N SER A 376 17.52 4.34 4.24
CA SER A 376 18.95 4.66 4.10
C SER A 376 19.61 4.13 2.83
N CYS A 377 18.84 3.54 1.92
CA CYS A 377 19.34 3.21 0.58
C CYS A 377 19.52 4.52 -0.23
N GLY A 378 20.68 4.69 -0.87
CA GLY A 378 21.16 5.95 -1.46
C GLY A 378 20.30 6.58 -2.57
N THR A 379 19.27 5.90 -3.07
CA THR A 379 18.51 6.31 -4.26
C THR A 379 16.98 6.36 -4.08
N GLY A 380 16.47 6.15 -2.86
CA GLY A 380 15.04 5.92 -2.50
C GLY A 380 13.97 6.68 -3.30
N GLN A 381 13.37 7.74 -2.72
CA GLN A 381 12.21 8.44 -3.32
C GLN A 381 12.55 9.77 -4.00
N CYS A 382 13.80 10.28 -3.93
CA CYS A 382 14.17 11.53 -4.59
C CYS A 382 13.88 11.49 -6.10
N ASN A 383 14.11 10.34 -6.76
CA ASN A 383 13.80 10.15 -8.17
C ASN A 383 12.28 10.10 -8.46
N LYS A 384 11.46 9.60 -7.51
CA LYS A 384 10.00 9.59 -7.63
C LYS A 384 9.45 11.02 -7.69
N PHE A 385 9.96 11.89 -6.82
CA PHE A 385 9.49 13.26 -6.70
C PHE A 385 10.15 14.24 -7.67
N LYS A 386 11.31 13.89 -8.23
CA LYS A 386 12.09 14.74 -9.16
C LYS A 386 11.22 15.37 -10.25
N ASP A 387 10.50 14.55 -11.00
CA ASP A 387 9.75 15.03 -12.17
C ASP A 387 8.56 15.92 -11.76
N CYS A 388 7.92 15.62 -10.62
CA CYS A 388 6.80 16.40 -10.10
C CYS A 388 7.25 17.74 -9.51
N VAL A 389 8.35 17.76 -8.77
CA VAL A 389 8.95 18.99 -8.21
C VAL A 389 9.36 19.95 -9.33
N GLN A 390 9.97 19.43 -10.40
CA GLN A 390 10.34 20.23 -11.58
C GLN A 390 9.10 20.80 -12.30
N CYS A 391 8.01 20.03 -12.38
CA CYS A 391 6.79 20.42 -13.05
C CYS A 391 5.98 21.47 -12.27
N GLU A 392 5.60 21.18 -11.02
CA GLU A 392 4.67 22.02 -10.25
C GLU A 392 5.28 23.36 -9.85
N HIS A 393 6.57 23.39 -9.48
CA HIS A 393 7.19 24.60 -8.94
C HIS A 393 8.00 25.40 -9.95
N PHE A 394 8.58 24.73 -10.96
CA PHE A 394 9.49 25.38 -11.91
C PHE A 394 8.98 25.34 -13.36
N GLY A 395 7.91 24.58 -13.63
CA GLY A 395 7.32 24.47 -14.97
C GLY A 395 8.28 23.90 -16.00
N ILE A 396 9.23 23.06 -15.60
CA ILE A 396 10.25 22.43 -16.45
C ILE A 396 10.27 20.91 -16.24
N GLY A 397 11.07 20.20 -17.04
CA GLY A 397 11.28 18.76 -16.89
C GLY A 397 10.34 17.89 -17.74
N PRO A 398 10.45 16.55 -17.63
CA PRO A 398 9.80 15.60 -18.55
C PRO A 398 8.27 15.63 -18.50
N ARG A 399 7.72 16.05 -17.35
CA ARG A 399 6.28 16.09 -17.07
C ARG A 399 5.63 17.43 -17.32
N GLN A 400 6.32 18.42 -17.89
CA GLN A 400 5.86 19.82 -18.04
C GLN A 400 4.41 19.99 -18.56
N HIS A 401 3.89 19.05 -19.37
CA HIS A 401 2.53 19.08 -19.92
C HIS A 401 1.46 18.32 -19.10
N ASP A 402 1.86 17.63 -18.03
CA ASP A 402 1.00 16.80 -17.16
C ASP A 402 1.42 16.93 -15.68
N CYS A 403 1.45 18.16 -15.14
CA CYS A 403 1.73 18.39 -13.73
C CYS A 403 0.56 17.98 -12.81
N ASN A 404 -0.68 17.93 -13.34
CA ASN A 404 -1.89 17.70 -12.55
C ASN A 404 -2.01 16.27 -11.98
N SER A 405 -1.16 15.35 -12.42
CA SER A 405 -1.12 13.96 -11.94
C SER A 405 -0.13 13.74 -10.78
N CYS A 406 0.49 14.81 -10.27
CA CYS A 406 1.44 14.77 -9.17
C CYS A 406 0.77 14.85 -7.79
N GLU A 407 1.43 14.27 -6.77
CA GLU A 407 1.07 14.47 -5.37
C GLU A 407 1.34 15.94 -4.98
N THR A 408 0.48 16.53 -4.14
CA THR A 408 0.58 17.94 -3.76
C THR A 408 1.91 18.25 -3.07
N THR A 409 2.68 19.19 -3.64
CA THR A 409 3.94 19.67 -3.07
C THR A 409 3.79 21.09 -2.47
N GLU A 410 4.50 21.37 -1.38
CA GLU A 410 4.45 22.68 -0.70
C GLU A 410 5.74 23.47 -0.91
N SER A 411 5.63 24.74 -1.30
CA SER A 411 6.77 25.63 -1.47
C SER A 411 7.18 26.31 -0.15
N VAL A 412 8.47 26.30 0.18
CA VAL A 412 9.04 26.94 1.37
C VAL A 412 10.25 27.80 1.00
N GLU A 413 10.54 28.84 1.81
CA GLU A 413 11.69 29.74 1.57
C GLU A 413 13.04 29.09 1.93
N SER A 414 13.08 28.30 3.01
CA SER A 414 14.25 27.55 3.45
C SER A 414 13.86 26.17 3.98
N LEU A 415 14.75 25.20 3.76
CA LEU A 415 14.61 23.83 4.27
C LEU A 415 15.28 23.65 5.64
N ASP A 416 15.99 24.65 6.16
CA ASP A 416 16.80 24.55 7.38
C ASP A 416 15.97 24.14 8.60
N GLU A 417 14.77 24.71 8.75
CA GLU A 417 13.86 24.41 9.87
C GLU A 417 13.43 22.94 9.89
N TYR A 418 13.21 22.34 8.71
CA TYR A 418 12.79 20.95 8.56
C TYR A 418 13.94 19.97 8.79
N LEU A 419 15.15 20.34 8.38
CA LEU A 419 16.36 19.51 8.48
C LEU A 419 16.99 19.52 9.88
N ILE A 420 16.88 20.64 10.62
CA ILE A 420 17.51 20.79 11.95
C ILE A 420 16.62 20.20 13.06
N ASN A 421 15.30 20.37 12.97
CA ASN A 421 14.40 20.11 14.11
C ASN A 421 13.70 18.74 14.10
N SER A 422 13.80 17.94 13.02
CA SER A 422 12.96 16.73 12.91
C SER A 422 13.64 15.49 12.34
N LYS A 423 13.57 14.39 13.09
CA LYS A 423 13.89 13.04 12.60
C LYS A 423 12.91 12.66 11.48
N GLY A 424 13.41 12.29 10.31
CA GLY A 424 12.60 11.72 9.22
C GLY A 424 12.46 12.58 7.96
N PHE A 425 13.03 13.78 7.93
CA PHE A 425 13.18 14.57 6.69
C PHE A 425 14.47 14.20 5.96
N ARG A 426 14.40 14.04 4.63
CA ARG A 426 15.57 13.75 3.79
C ARG A 426 15.72 14.80 2.71
N LEU A 427 16.85 15.52 2.73
CA LEU A 427 17.23 16.47 1.68
C LEU A 427 17.56 15.72 0.38
N CYS A 428 16.91 16.14 -0.69
CA CYS A 428 17.19 15.78 -2.07
C CYS A 428 17.66 17.04 -2.80
N THR A 429 18.82 16.93 -3.47
CA THR A 429 19.33 17.96 -4.37
C THR A 429 19.35 17.38 -5.77
N ILE A 430 18.67 18.04 -6.70
CA ILE A 430 18.60 17.65 -8.11
C ILE A 430 19.15 18.78 -8.98
N GLU A 431 19.79 18.40 -10.08
CA GLU A 431 20.16 19.30 -11.16
C GLU A 431 19.01 19.38 -12.16
N ASP A 432 18.65 20.59 -12.56
CA ASP A 432 17.68 20.85 -13.62
C ASP A 432 18.35 20.93 -15.01
N ALA A 433 17.55 21.25 -16.04
CA ALA A 433 18.04 21.34 -17.42
C ALA A 433 18.88 22.60 -17.71
N GLU A 434 18.94 23.55 -16.76
CA GLU A 434 19.67 24.83 -16.85
C GLU A 434 20.93 24.82 -15.97
N ASP A 435 21.39 23.63 -15.54
CA ASP A 435 22.49 23.44 -14.59
C ASP A 435 22.27 24.13 -13.22
N CYS A 436 21.02 24.38 -12.84
CA CYS A 436 20.68 24.93 -11.52
C CYS A 436 20.41 23.81 -10.51
N LEU A 437 20.82 24.03 -9.26
CA LEU A 437 20.54 23.12 -8.15
C LEU A 437 19.18 23.45 -7.53
N VAL A 438 18.32 22.44 -7.45
CA VAL A 438 17.01 22.47 -6.80
C VAL A 438 17.05 21.60 -5.56
N ASN A 439 16.69 22.18 -4.42
CA ASN A 439 16.64 21.47 -3.14
C ASN A 439 15.19 21.24 -2.71
N PHE A 440 14.89 20.03 -2.26
CA PHE A 440 13.61 19.69 -1.64
C PHE A 440 13.81 18.64 -0.55
N THR A 441 12.84 18.50 0.34
CA THR A 441 12.82 17.46 1.37
C THR A 441 11.47 16.78 1.41
N TYR A 442 11.43 15.54 1.91
CA TYR A 442 10.18 14.83 2.08
C TYR A 442 10.15 14.07 3.40
N ARG A 443 8.94 13.84 3.92
CA ARG A 443 8.68 13.03 5.11
C ARG A 443 7.39 12.23 4.94
N TYR A 444 7.41 10.98 5.38
CA TYR A 444 6.22 10.16 5.48
C TYR A 444 5.42 10.48 6.75
N VAL A 445 4.11 10.71 6.61
CA VAL A 445 3.21 10.96 7.74
C VAL A 445 2.36 9.72 8.01
N GLU A 446 2.64 9.01 9.11
CA GLU A 446 1.93 7.78 9.49
C GLU A 446 0.42 7.99 9.66
N ALA A 447 -0.02 9.16 10.14
CA ALA A 447 -1.42 9.47 10.39
C ALA A 447 -2.27 9.55 9.11
N THR A 448 -1.70 10.07 8.02
CA THR A 448 -2.38 10.23 6.73
C THR A 448 -1.98 9.16 5.72
N ARG A 449 -0.95 8.37 6.02
CA ARG A 449 -0.32 7.39 5.11
C ARG A 449 0.16 7.98 3.78
N LEU A 450 0.46 9.28 3.77
CA LEU A 450 0.93 10.03 2.58
C LEU A 450 2.33 10.61 2.80
N ASP A 451 3.05 10.81 1.70
CA ASP A 451 4.33 11.53 1.68
C ASP A 451 4.05 13.04 1.60
N GLN A 452 4.70 13.84 2.46
CA GLN A 452 4.70 15.30 2.39
C GLN A 452 6.02 15.77 1.79
N VAL A 453 5.96 16.61 0.77
CA VAL A 453 7.13 17.11 0.04
C VAL A 453 7.19 18.64 0.16
N PHE A 454 8.33 19.15 0.60
CA PHE A 454 8.60 20.58 0.75
C PHE A 454 9.73 20.99 -0.19
N VAL A 455 9.47 21.99 -1.04
CA VAL A 455 10.37 22.42 -2.11
C VAL A 455 10.87 23.83 -1.84
N GLN A 456 12.18 24.03 -1.93
CA GLN A 456 12.78 25.35 -1.77
C GLN A 456 12.51 26.20 -3.01
N THR A 457 11.95 27.40 -2.83
CA THR A 457 11.56 28.29 -3.94
C THR A 457 12.74 28.84 -4.75
N GLY A 458 13.90 29.04 -4.12
CA GLY A 458 15.09 29.55 -4.79
C GLY A 458 15.94 28.45 -5.44
N ARG A 459 16.14 28.55 -6.77
CA ARG A 459 17.13 27.74 -7.50
C ARG A 459 18.53 28.35 -7.34
N GLN A 460 19.54 27.54 -7.06
CA GLN A 460 20.93 27.98 -7.04
C GLN A 460 21.52 27.78 -8.44
N CYS A 461 21.45 28.83 -9.26
CA CYS A 461 21.99 28.82 -10.61
C CYS A 461 23.41 29.41 -10.63
N PRO A 462 24.33 28.90 -11.46
CA PRO A 462 25.62 29.54 -11.68
C PRO A 462 25.42 30.94 -12.26
N GLU A 463 26.08 31.95 -11.68
CA GLU A 463 26.04 33.31 -12.23
C GLU A 463 26.71 33.35 -13.60
N ALA A 464 26.10 34.04 -14.56
CA ALA A 464 26.69 34.24 -15.88
C ALA A 464 28.06 34.93 -15.75
N ALA A 465 29.09 34.36 -16.38
CA ALA A 465 30.44 34.92 -16.31
C ALA A 465 30.41 36.41 -16.76
N PRO A 466 31.06 37.34 -16.03
CA PRO A 466 31.04 38.76 -16.37
C PRO A 466 32.00 39.03 -17.53
N ILE A 467 31.60 38.63 -18.74
CA ILE A 467 32.41 38.72 -19.97
C ILE A 467 32.89 40.16 -20.20
N LEU A 468 32.03 41.17 -19.98
CA LEU A 468 32.39 42.58 -20.12
C LEU A 468 33.53 42.99 -19.19
N SER A 469 33.49 42.60 -17.91
CA SER A 469 34.53 42.95 -16.93
C SER A 469 35.88 42.31 -17.28
N ILE A 470 35.85 41.05 -17.75
CA ILE A 470 37.05 40.34 -18.19
C ILE A 470 37.66 41.02 -19.44
N VAL A 471 36.82 41.35 -20.42
CA VAL A 471 37.26 42.00 -21.66
C VAL A 471 37.82 43.40 -21.40
N PHE A 472 37.13 44.24 -20.62
CA PHE A 472 37.62 45.58 -20.28
C PHE A 472 38.87 45.54 -19.40
N GLY A 473 38.97 44.56 -18.48
CA GLY A 473 40.18 44.35 -17.68
C GLY A 473 41.40 44.01 -18.54
N LEU A 474 41.24 43.11 -19.53
CA LEU A 474 42.29 42.75 -20.47
C LEU A 474 42.73 43.94 -21.35
N ILE A 475 41.77 44.67 -21.93
CA ILE A 475 42.06 45.85 -22.74
C ILE A 475 42.78 46.92 -21.91
N GLY A 476 42.30 47.18 -20.69
CA GLY A 476 42.90 48.15 -19.77
C GLY A 476 44.34 47.79 -19.40
N ALA A 477 44.63 46.51 -19.14
CA ALA A 477 45.98 46.05 -18.84
C ALA A 477 46.94 46.24 -20.03
N ILE A 478 46.51 45.89 -21.24
CA ILE A 478 47.32 46.04 -22.46
C ILE A 478 47.64 47.53 -22.72
N VAL A 479 46.63 48.40 -22.64
CA VAL A 479 46.82 49.84 -22.82
C VAL A 479 47.71 50.42 -21.72
N GLY A 480 47.52 50.00 -20.47
CA GLY A 480 48.33 50.44 -19.34
C GLY A 480 49.81 50.11 -19.52
N ILE A 481 50.14 48.89 -19.95
CA ILE A 481 51.52 48.48 -20.26
C ILE A 481 52.09 49.34 -21.41
N GLY A 482 51.30 49.59 -22.46
CA GLY A 482 51.70 50.45 -23.58
C GLY A 482 52.00 51.89 -23.16
N VAL A 483 51.17 52.49 -22.31
CA VAL A 483 51.39 53.86 -21.81
C VAL A 483 52.60 53.91 -20.88
N LEU A 484 52.76 52.93 -20.00
CA LEU A 484 53.86 52.88 -19.03
C LEU A 484 55.21 52.71 -19.74
N THR A 485 55.28 51.89 -20.80
CA THR A 485 56.48 51.77 -21.64
C THR A 485 56.81 53.08 -22.38
N LEU A 486 55.80 53.81 -22.90
CA LEU A 486 56.00 55.13 -23.51
C LEU A 486 56.49 56.18 -22.49
N ILE A 487 55.96 56.17 -21.27
CA ILE A 487 56.40 57.07 -20.18
C ILE A 487 57.86 56.78 -19.81
N ILE A 488 58.22 55.50 -19.62
CA ILE A 488 59.60 55.11 -19.33
C ILE A 488 60.52 55.56 -20.48
N TRP A 489 60.13 55.31 -21.73
CA TRP A 489 60.91 55.75 -22.89
C TRP A 489 61.09 57.26 -22.92
N LYS A 490 60.02 58.04 -22.69
CA LYS A 490 60.09 59.51 -22.64
C LYS A 490 60.98 60.01 -21.49
N PHE A 491 60.93 59.34 -20.34
CA PHE A 491 61.75 59.69 -19.18
C PHE A 491 63.23 59.41 -19.43
N VAL A 492 63.56 58.23 -19.96
CA VAL A 492 64.93 57.83 -20.31
C VAL A 492 65.51 58.74 -21.38
N THR A 493 64.75 59.02 -22.45
CA THR A 493 65.19 59.94 -23.51
C THR A 493 65.38 61.36 -23.00
N SER A 494 64.48 61.87 -22.15
CA SER A 494 64.63 63.20 -21.56
C SER A 494 65.86 63.31 -20.66
N ILE A 495 66.21 62.26 -19.90
CA ILE A 495 67.45 62.24 -19.10
C ILE A 495 68.68 62.17 -19.99
N HIS A 496 68.64 61.36 -21.04
CA HIS A 496 69.73 61.26 -22.00
C HIS A 496 69.97 62.59 -22.71
N ASP A 497 68.91 63.22 -23.22
CA ASP A 497 68.96 64.54 -23.86
C ASP A 497 69.47 65.62 -22.89
N GLN A 498 69.06 65.62 -21.62
CA GLN A 498 69.59 66.57 -20.64
C GLN A 498 71.09 66.35 -20.37
N ARG A 499 71.55 65.10 -20.34
CA ARG A 499 72.97 64.78 -20.15
C ARG A 499 73.79 65.19 -21.37
N GLU A 500 73.32 64.87 -22.58
CA GLU A 500 73.98 65.29 -23.82
C GLU A 500 73.95 66.80 -23.99
N TYR A 501 72.85 67.48 -23.63
CA TYR A 501 72.77 68.94 -23.65
C TYR A 501 73.75 69.58 -22.65
N ALA A 502 73.85 69.04 -21.42
CA ALA A 502 74.81 69.52 -20.44
C ALA A 502 76.26 69.28 -20.88
N LYS A 503 76.54 68.13 -21.51
CA LYS A 503 77.84 67.82 -22.12
C LYS A 503 78.14 68.78 -23.28
N PHE A 504 77.17 69.04 -24.14
CA PHE A 504 77.28 70.00 -25.24
C PHE A 504 77.52 71.44 -24.73
N GLU A 505 76.84 71.89 -23.67
CA GLU A 505 77.11 73.20 -23.08
C GLU A 505 78.50 73.27 -22.44
N GLN A 506 79.00 72.20 -21.81
CA GLN A 506 80.38 72.13 -21.32
C GLN A 506 81.39 72.16 -22.46
N GLU A 507 81.17 71.41 -23.54
CA GLU A 507 82.00 71.43 -24.75
C GLU A 507 81.97 72.83 -25.40
N ARG A 508 80.80 73.47 -25.48
CA ARG A 508 80.64 74.84 -26.02
C ARG A 508 81.33 75.90 -25.15
N ALA A 509 81.26 75.77 -23.82
CA ALA A 509 81.90 76.70 -22.88
C ALA A 509 83.42 76.52 -22.81
N GLY A 510 83.92 75.29 -23.05
CA GLY A 510 85.35 74.98 -23.15
C GLY A 510 85.94 75.20 -24.56
N ALA A 511 85.10 75.34 -25.59
CA ALA A 511 85.53 75.61 -26.94
C ALA A 511 85.75 77.11 -27.17
N THR A 512 86.96 77.57 -26.92
CA THR A 512 87.46 78.87 -27.40
C THR A 512 87.71 78.80 -28.91
N PHE A 513 86.64 78.81 -29.72
CA PHE A 513 86.78 79.15 -31.14
C PHE A 513 86.61 80.66 -31.30
N ASN A 514 87.74 81.36 -31.34
CA ASN A 514 87.78 82.71 -31.91
C ASN A 514 87.48 82.57 -33.41
N ALA A 515 86.32 83.10 -33.80
CA ALA A 515 85.66 82.93 -35.09
C ALA A 515 86.29 83.78 -36.22
N GLU A 516 87.60 83.74 -36.37
CA GLU A 516 88.30 84.35 -37.51
C GLU A 516 89.08 83.34 -38.37
N GLU A 517 89.27 82.08 -37.94
CA GLU A 517 89.91 81.04 -38.76
C GLU A 517 89.22 79.68 -38.64
N ASN A 518 88.75 79.15 -39.77
CA ASN A 518 88.21 77.79 -39.89
C ASN A 518 89.39 76.79 -39.84
N PRO A 519 89.48 75.92 -38.82
CA PRO A 519 90.59 74.96 -38.67
C PRO A 519 90.71 73.94 -39.80
N LEU A 520 89.70 73.86 -40.68
CA LEU A 520 89.65 72.94 -41.82
C LEU A 520 89.99 73.62 -43.17
N TYR A 521 90.42 74.88 -43.19
CA TYR A 521 90.66 75.65 -44.42
C TYR A 521 92.14 76.00 -44.64
N THR A 522 92.70 75.62 -45.80
CA THR A 522 94.07 75.98 -46.26
C THR A 522 94.01 76.82 -47.55
N PRO A 523 94.40 78.11 -47.54
CA PRO A 523 94.38 78.96 -48.74
C PRO A 523 95.57 78.69 -49.68
N ALA A 524 95.36 78.90 -50.98
CA ALA A 524 96.28 78.49 -52.06
C ALA A 524 97.08 79.65 -52.71
N SER A 525 97.32 80.78 -52.02
CA SER A 525 97.97 81.95 -52.62
C SER A 525 99.15 82.51 -51.81
N THR A 526 100.33 82.57 -52.43
CA THR A 526 101.54 83.31 -52.04
C THR A 526 101.60 84.63 -52.81
N THR A 527 101.93 85.76 -52.17
CA THR A 527 102.11 87.03 -52.90
C THR A 527 103.32 87.80 -52.38
N THR A 528 104.23 88.05 -53.32
CA THR A 528 105.55 88.68 -53.24
C THR A 528 105.50 90.16 -53.61
N GLN A 529 106.39 90.97 -53.03
CA GLN A 529 106.44 92.43 -53.18
C GLN A 529 107.03 92.90 -54.52
N ASN A 530 106.56 94.06 -55.01
CA ASN A 530 107.06 94.70 -56.24
C ASN A 530 108.01 95.89 -55.92
N PRO A 531 109.25 95.95 -56.46
CA PRO A 531 110.33 96.85 -56.01
C PRO A 531 110.33 98.31 -56.53
N MET A 532 109.19 98.94 -56.90
CA MET A 532 109.22 100.32 -57.43
C MET A 532 108.10 101.28 -56.98
N PHE A 533 107.25 100.95 -56.00
CA PHE A 533 106.21 101.88 -55.53
C PHE A 533 106.75 102.82 -54.44
N GLU A 534 107.42 103.87 -54.92
CA GLU A 534 107.27 105.25 -54.50
C GLU A 534 107.52 105.61 -53.02
N ASN A 535 108.78 105.98 -52.76
CA ASN A 535 109.08 107.20 -52.01
C ASN A 535 108.52 108.45 -52.75
N GLN A 536 107.21 108.50 -52.99
CA GLN A 536 106.50 109.77 -53.05
C GLN A 536 105.94 110.01 -51.64
N LEU A 537 106.49 111.05 -51.01
CA LEU A 537 105.98 111.80 -49.86
C LEU A 537 106.14 111.07 -48.51
N ALA A 538 107.04 111.40 -47.58
CA ALA A 538 107.87 112.59 -47.34
C ALA A 538 107.22 113.94 -47.65
N ASN A 539 106.26 114.33 -46.80
CA ASN A 539 106.25 115.66 -46.18
C ASN A 539 105.46 115.61 -44.87
#